data_AF-A0A256ZYM2-F1
#
_entry.id   AF-A0A256ZYM2-F1
#
_cell.length_a   1.000
_cell.length_b   1.000
_cell.length_c   1.000
_cell.angle_alpha   90.00
_cell.angle_beta   90.00
_cell.angle_gamma   90.00
#
_symmetry.space_group_name_H-M   'P 1'
#
loop_
_entity.id
_entity.type
_entity.pdbx_description
1 polymer ?
#
loop_
_entity_poly.entity_id
_entity_poly.type
_entity_poly.pdbx_seq_one_letter_code
_entity_poly.pdbx_strand_id
1 'polypeptide(L)'
;MLFAKKSLAYSIIAGSIVLGILVVLAFQPWGPGLGPSFSPARIALAYVAAFLTLFLPGIIVAMLFVRDKRFKMPLIRAREVKRTMFSTYILTAAAVVAAVYAVGGILTGVNIDLPALITGFTATYFGAAVSLIAWFVGFFVRWAIGGAPWLRTALLVPTLAMIDSGTWALASYAYWRIVRVSAKYSVVRVALGIIAMIAIHMYGWLCIYAGVLNPAPAAIAYIAFAFSTWYPTTVMFIILGALIGEAMYRKAKI
;
A
#
# COMPACT_ATOMS: atom_id res chain seq x y z
N MET A 1 17.87 5.34 19.03
CA MET A 1 16.47 5.24 18.54
C MET A 1 15.90 6.65 18.44
N LEU A 2 15.70 7.20 17.24
CA LEU A 2 15.13 8.53 17.07
C LEU A 2 13.64 8.52 17.48
N PHE A 3 13.35 9.01 18.68
CA PHE A 3 12.00 9.17 19.19
C PHE A 3 11.42 10.50 18.73
N ALA A 4 10.86 10.52 17.52
CA ALA A 4 10.14 11.70 17.05
C ALA A 4 8.77 11.83 17.76
N LYS A 5 8.51 12.99 18.36
CA LYS A 5 7.15 13.44 18.70
C LYS A 5 6.25 13.30 17.45
N LYS A 6 4.95 13.03 17.60
CA LYS A 6 4.03 12.81 16.46
C LYS A 6 4.13 13.91 15.40
N SER A 7 4.29 15.17 15.82
CA SER A 7 4.53 16.31 14.92
C SER A 7 5.78 16.13 14.06
N LEU A 8 6.92 15.79 14.65
CA LEU A 8 8.16 15.54 13.92
C LEU A 8 8.02 14.36 12.94
N ALA A 9 7.30 13.30 13.31
CA ALA A 9 7.03 12.19 12.39
C ALA A 9 6.24 12.64 11.15
N TYR A 10 5.21 13.46 11.32
CA TYR A 10 4.46 14.03 10.18
C TYR A 10 5.31 15.02 9.36
N SER A 11 6.17 15.82 9.99
CA SER A 11 7.12 16.68 9.28
C SER A 11 8.10 15.89 8.42
N ILE A 12 8.61 14.75 8.92
CA ILE A 12 9.48 13.85 8.15
C ILE A 12 8.71 13.24 6.97
N ILE A 13 7.47 12.78 7.19
CA ILE A 13 6.62 12.27 6.10
C ILE A 13 6.43 13.34 5.02
N ALA A 14 6.02 14.54 5.40
CA ALA A 14 5.78 15.64 4.46
C ALA A 14 7.07 16.02 3.71
N GLY A 15 8.19 16.19 4.43
CA GLY A 15 9.49 16.49 3.83
C GLY A 15 9.96 15.41 2.86
N SER A 16 9.75 14.13 3.19
CA SER A 16 10.08 12.99 2.34
C SER A 16 9.25 12.99 1.05
N ILE A 17 7.94 13.21 1.16
CA ILE A 17 7.04 13.28 -0.01
C ILE A 17 7.42 14.46 -0.91
N VAL A 18 7.64 15.65 -0.33
CA VAL A 18 8.05 16.85 -1.07
C VAL A 18 9.38 16.60 -1.79
N LEU A 19 10.38 16.05 -1.12
CA LEU A 19 11.66 15.72 -1.73
C LEU A 19 11.48 14.71 -2.88
N GLY A 20 10.68 13.66 -2.70
CA GLY A 20 10.39 12.70 -3.76
C GLY A 20 9.72 13.32 -4.97
N ILE A 21 8.77 14.24 -4.77
CA ILE A 21 8.14 15.00 -5.86
C ILE A 21 9.18 15.87 -6.58
N LEU A 22 10.02 16.61 -5.85
CA LEU A 22 11.07 17.43 -6.44
C LEU A 22 12.06 16.61 -7.27
N VAL A 23 12.43 15.41 -6.81
CA VAL A 23 13.27 14.49 -7.58
C VAL A 23 12.55 14.06 -8.87
N VAL A 24 11.28 13.66 -8.81
CA VAL A 24 10.52 13.31 -10.02
C VAL A 24 10.43 14.49 -11.00
N LEU A 25 10.20 15.71 -10.51
CA LEU A 25 10.14 16.91 -11.34
C LEU A 25 11.49 17.26 -11.97
N ALA A 26 12.59 17.07 -11.25
CA ALA A 26 13.94 17.36 -11.76
C ALA A 26 14.34 16.40 -12.90
N PHE A 27 13.95 15.13 -12.81
CA PHE A 27 14.31 14.11 -13.81
C PHE A 27 13.28 13.97 -14.94
N GLN A 28 12.10 14.58 -14.81
CA GLN A 28 11.08 14.69 -15.87
C GLN A 28 10.78 13.36 -16.60
N PRO A 29 10.32 12.31 -15.89
CA PRO A 29 10.14 10.99 -16.50
C PRO A 29 9.15 10.96 -17.66
N TRP A 30 8.25 11.94 -17.77
CA TRP A 30 7.35 12.05 -18.92
C TRP A 30 8.08 12.30 -20.25
N GLY A 31 9.30 12.83 -20.23
CA GLY A 31 10.14 13.06 -21.42
C GLY A 31 10.94 11.83 -21.88
N PRO A 32 11.63 11.94 -23.04
CA PRO A 32 12.44 10.85 -23.59
C PRO A 32 13.80 10.66 -22.90
N GLY A 33 14.25 11.63 -22.07
CA GLY A 33 15.62 11.68 -21.54
C GLY A 33 16.04 10.52 -20.63
N LEU A 34 15.09 9.80 -20.04
CA LEU A 34 15.37 8.60 -19.24
C LEU A 34 15.32 7.31 -20.06
N GLY A 35 15.12 7.38 -21.37
CA GLY A 35 14.99 6.22 -22.26
C GLY A 35 13.58 5.61 -22.30
N PRO A 36 13.44 4.39 -22.86
CA PRO A 36 12.15 3.72 -23.05
C PRO A 36 11.51 3.28 -21.72
N SER A 37 10.27 2.80 -21.76
CA SER A 37 9.60 2.21 -20.60
C SER A 37 10.46 1.17 -19.90
N PHE A 38 10.48 1.21 -18.57
CA PHE A 38 11.28 0.29 -17.72
C PHE A 38 12.80 0.30 -18.01
N SER A 39 13.35 1.37 -18.58
CA SER A 39 14.80 1.54 -18.69
C SER A 39 15.47 1.54 -17.30
N PRO A 40 16.77 1.20 -17.20
CA PRO A 40 17.49 1.24 -15.93
C PRO A 40 17.40 2.60 -15.20
N ALA A 41 17.46 3.71 -15.95
CA ALA A 41 17.34 5.06 -15.38
C ALA A 41 15.95 5.32 -14.78
N ARG A 42 14.88 4.87 -15.45
CA ARG A 42 13.51 4.97 -14.92
C ARG A 42 13.29 4.09 -13.72
N ILE A 43 13.87 2.89 -13.71
CA ILE A 43 13.81 1.97 -12.57
C ILE A 43 14.50 2.61 -11.37
N ALA A 44 15.70 3.16 -11.55
CA ALA A 44 16.43 3.88 -10.49
C ALA A 44 15.63 5.07 -9.94
N LEU A 45 15.03 5.88 -10.83
CA LEU A 45 14.15 6.97 -10.41
C LEU A 45 12.91 6.45 -9.66
N ALA A 46 12.29 5.37 -10.13
CA ALA A 46 11.12 4.78 -9.49
C ALA A 46 11.45 4.21 -8.11
N TYR A 47 12.65 3.66 -7.89
CA TYR A 47 13.13 3.29 -6.55
C TYR A 47 13.15 4.48 -5.61
N VAL A 48 13.81 5.57 -6.02
CA VAL A 48 13.94 6.78 -5.20
C VAL A 48 12.57 7.38 -4.93
N ALA A 49 11.73 7.50 -5.96
CA ALA A 49 10.38 8.05 -5.84
C ALA A 49 9.51 7.18 -4.92
N ALA A 50 9.45 5.86 -5.15
CA ALA A 50 8.68 4.93 -4.31
C ALA A 50 9.16 4.95 -2.85
N PHE A 51 10.47 4.99 -2.63
CA PHE A 51 11.03 5.05 -1.29
C PHE A 51 10.60 6.32 -0.56
N LEU A 52 10.79 7.48 -1.20
CA LEU A 52 10.56 8.78 -0.58
C LEU A 52 9.07 9.12 -0.42
N THR A 53 8.23 8.78 -1.39
CA THR A 53 6.82 9.22 -1.37
C THR A 53 5.87 8.19 -0.77
N LEU A 54 6.26 6.90 -0.73
CA LEU A 54 5.38 5.81 -0.27
C LEU A 54 6.01 4.99 0.85
N PHE A 55 7.17 4.37 0.64
CA PHE A 55 7.68 3.34 1.54
C PHE A 55 8.17 3.90 2.88
N LEU A 56 9.00 4.94 2.86
CA LEU A 56 9.46 5.59 4.09
C LEU A 56 8.28 6.23 4.86
N PRO A 57 7.36 6.98 4.21
CA PRO A 57 6.11 7.39 4.85
C PRO A 57 5.30 6.22 5.42
N GLY A 58 5.19 5.12 4.68
CA GLY A 58 4.56 3.85 5.07
C GLY A 58 5.14 3.26 6.35
N ILE A 59 6.47 3.18 6.45
CA ILE A 59 7.20 2.76 7.65
C ILE A 59 6.84 3.66 8.84
N ILE A 60 6.85 4.99 8.65
CA ILE A 60 6.57 5.95 9.71
C ILE A 60 5.12 5.81 10.19
N VAL A 61 4.14 5.71 9.29
CA VAL A 61 2.74 5.56 9.69
C VAL A 61 2.46 4.20 10.33
N ALA A 62 3.13 3.12 9.91
CA ALA A 62 3.06 1.83 10.59
C ALA A 62 3.59 1.91 12.03
N MET A 63 4.68 2.63 12.26
CA MET A 63 5.17 2.90 13.63
C MET A 63 4.19 3.74 14.44
N LEU A 64 3.60 4.78 13.84
CA LEU A 64 2.58 5.61 14.50
C LEU A 64 1.31 4.82 14.81
N PHE A 65 0.91 3.92 13.91
CA PHE A 65 -0.25 3.06 14.04
C PHE A 65 -0.17 2.19 15.29
N VAL A 66 0.92 1.42 15.42
CA VAL A 66 1.10 0.48 16.54
C VAL A 66 1.18 1.21 17.89
N ARG A 67 1.62 2.47 17.89
CA ARG A 67 1.72 3.31 19.10
C ARG A 67 0.41 4.00 19.48
N ASP A 68 -0.58 4.11 18.58
CA ASP A 68 -1.81 4.85 18.87
C ASP A 68 -2.75 4.00 19.73
N LYS A 69 -2.99 4.43 20.98
CA LYS A 69 -3.82 3.66 21.91
C LYS A 69 -5.29 3.53 21.50
N ARG A 70 -5.77 4.42 20.65
CA ARG A 70 -7.13 4.37 20.11
C ARG A 70 -7.31 3.25 19.08
N PHE A 71 -6.23 2.79 18.46
CA PHE A 71 -6.27 1.71 17.50
C PHE A 71 -6.25 0.38 18.23
N LYS A 72 -7.44 -0.18 18.40
CA LYS A 72 -7.65 -1.47 19.02
C LYS A 72 -7.46 -2.57 17.98
N MET A 73 -6.22 -2.99 17.78
CA MET A 73 -5.94 -4.13 16.90
C MET A 73 -6.70 -5.38 17.39
N PRO A 74 -7.13 -6.29 16.50
CA PRO A 74 -7.74 -7.59 16.86
C PRO A 74 -6.75 -8.53 17.57
N LEU A 75 -6.22 -8.09 18.70
CA LEU A 75 -5.34 -8.84 19.57
C LEU A 75 -6.23 -9.81 20.36
N ILE A 76 -6.20 -11.07 19.97
CA ILE A 76 -6.90 -12.16 20.65
C ILE A 76 -6.44 -12.16 22.11
N ARG A 77 -7.28 -11.66 23.04
CA ARG A 77 -7.29 -11.89 24.50
C ARG A 77 -5.96 -11.82 25.28
N ALA A 78 -4.86 -11.42 24.66
CA ALA A 78 -3.54 -11.39 25.27
C ALA A 78 -3.41 -10.03 25.96
N ARG A 79 -3.58 -10.05 27.29
CA ARG A 79 -3.57 -8.88 28.17
C ARG A 79 -2.28 -8.03 28.05
N GLU A 80 -1.20 -8.55 27.46
CA GLU A 80 0.09 -7.86 27.39
C GLU A 80 0.88 -8.11 26.09
N VAL A 81 0.26 -7.91 24.91
CA VAL A 81 1.07 -7.93 23.67
C VAL A 81 1.85 -6.62 23.55
N LYS A 82 3.19 -6.74 23.53
CA LYS A 82 4.09 -5.62 23.27
C LYS A 82 3.73 -4.97 21.94
N ARG A 83 3.26 -3.73 21.97
CA ARG A 83 2.88 -2.95 20.79
C ARG A 83 4.12 -2.51 20.02
N THR A 84 4.62 -3.42 19.19
CA THR A 84 5.73 -3.20 18.26
C THR A 84 5.37 -3.77 16.90
N MET A 85 5.92 -3.20 15.82
CA MET A 85 5.69 -3.68 14.45
C MET A 85 6.11 -5.15 14.27
N PHE A 86 7.04 -5.63 15.09
CA PHE A 86 7.56 -6.98 15.04
C PHE A 86 7.02 -7.87 16.17
N SER A 87 5.86 -7.52 16.74
CA SER A 87 5.17 -8.43 17.66
C SER A 87 4.75 -9.71 16.93
N THR A 88 4.69 -10.83 17.66
CA THR A 88 4.26 -12.12 17.13
C THR A 88 2.93 -12.01 16.40
N TYR A 89 1.97 -11.27 16.94
CA TYR A 89 0.68 -11.05 16.29
C TYR A 89 0.83 -10.42 14.90
N ILE A 90 1.59 -9.32 14.78
CA ILE A 90 1.73 -8.61 13.50
C ILE A 90 2.49 -9.49 12.51
N LEU A 91 3.55 -10.17 12.96
CA LEU A 91 4.35 -11.05 12.09
C LEU A 91 3.54 -12.26 11.60
N THR A 92 2.80 -12.93 12.47
CA THR A 92 1.93 -14.05 12.08
C THR A 92 0.82 -13.59 11.14
N ALA A 93 0.13 -12.48 11.47
CA ALA A 93 -0.90 -11.93 10.60
C ALA A 93 -0.31 -11.52 9.23
N ALA A 94 0.85 -10.87 9.22
CA ALA A 94 1.51 -10.47 7.98
C ALA A 94 1.96 -11.68 7.15
N ALA A 95 2.48 -12.74 7.77
CA ALA A 95 2.87 -13.96 7.07
C ALA A 95 1.66 -14.64 6.41
N VAL A 96 0.55 -14.80 7.14
CA VAL A 96 -0.68 -15.39 6.60
C VAL A 96 -1.24 -14.54 5.47
N VAL A 97 -1.34 -13.22 5.69
CA VAL A 97 -1.86 -12.29 4.69
C VAL A 97 -0.95 -12.24 3.44
N ALA A 98 0.37 -12.25 3.62
CA ALA A 98 1.34 -12.30 2.52
C ALA A 98 1.17 -13.56 1.67
N ALA A 99 0.97 -14.72 2.31
CA ALA A 99 0.74 -15.98 1.61
C ALA A 99 -0.56 -15.95 0.80
N VAL A 100 -1.66 -15.48 1.41
CA VAL A 100 -2.96 -15.36 0.72
C VAL A 100 -2.88 -14.38 -0.44
N TYR A 101 -2.19 -13.24 -0.28
CA TYR A 101 -1.94 -12.28 -1.35
C TYR A 101 -1.10 -12.85 -2.48
N ALA A 102 -0.04 -13.59 -2.16
CA ALA A 102 0.81 -14.20 -3.17
C ALA A 102 0.05 -15.20 -4.03
N VAL A 103 -0.72 -16.09 -3.40
CA VAL A 103 -1.56 -17.08 -4.11
C VAL A 103 -2.70 -16.39 -4.86
N GLY A 104 -3.36 -15.40 -4.25
CA GLY A 104 -4.42 -14.63 -4.89
C GLY A 104 -3.96 -13.92 -6.17
N GLY A 105 -2.66 -13.60 -6.26
CA GLY A 105 -2.04 -13.01 -7.46
C GLY A 105 -2.02 -13.90 -8.69
N ILE A 106 -2.15 -15.23 -8.56
CA ILE A 106 -2.16 -16.15 -9.70
C ILE A 106 -3.32 -15.82 -10.66
N LEU A 107 -4.48 -15.43 -10.13
CA LEU A 107 -5.65 -15.08 -10.93
C LEU A 107 -5.52 -13.73 -11.66
N THR A 108 -4.51 -12.92 -11.33
CA THR A 108 -4.25 -11.68 -12.06
C THR A 108 -3.82 -11.96 -13.51
N GLY A 109 -3.32 -13.17 -13.81
CA GLY A 109 -3.05 -13.61 -15.18
C GLY A 109 -4.29 -13.68 -16.09
N VAL A 110 -5.50 -13.70 -15.52
CA VAL A 110 -6.78 -13.66 -16.25
C VAL A 110 -7.57 -12.38 -15.99
N ASN A 111 -6.89 -11.27 -15.69
CA ASN A 111 -7.45 -9.93 -15.42
C ASN A 111 -8.37 -9.85 -14.19
N ILE A 112 -8.24 -10.77 -13.23
CA ILE A 112 -8.92 -10.70 -11.94
C ILE A 112 -7.93 -10.23 -10.87
N ASP A 113 -8.07 -8.99 -10.40
CA ASP A 113 -7.19 -8.44 -9.35
C ASP A 113 -7.66 -8.80 -7.93
N LEU A 114 -7.78 -10.10 -7.65
CA LEU A 114 -8.11 -10.60 -6.31
C LEU A 114 -7.19 -10.05 -5.20
N PRO A 115 -5.89 -9.77 -5.45
CA PRO A 115 -5.03 -9.08 -4.49
C PRO A 115 -5.59 -7.77 -3.96
N ALA A 116 -6.32 -7.00 -4.76
CA ALA A 116 -6.98 -5.77 -4.32
C ALA A 116 -8.05 -6.00 -3.24
N LEU A 117 -8.72 -7.15 -3.27
CA LEU A 117 -9.67 -7.55 -2.23
C LEU A 117 -8.94 -7.84 -0.92
N ILE A 118 -7.84 -8.57 -1.02
CA ILE A 118 -7.01 -8.98 0.12
C ILE A 118 -6.37 -7.76 0.77
N THR A 119 -5.92 -6.78 -0.03
CA THR A 119 -5.36 -5.53 0.48
C THR A 119 -6.41 -4.66 1.16
N GLY A 120 -7.60 -4.51 0.56
CA GLY A 120 -8.72 -3.80 1.15
C GLY A 120 -9.13 -4.39 2.52
N PHE A 121 -9.29 -5.72 2.59
CA PHE A 121 -9.60 -6.43 3.83
C PHE A 121 -8.55 -6.20 4.91
N THR A 122 -7.28 -6.39 4.56
CA THR A 122 -6.17 -6.27 5.52
C THR A 122 -6.06 -4.84 6.04
N ALA A 123 -6.24 -3.85 5.18
CA ALA A 123 -6.14 -2.45 5.53
C ALA A 123 -7.17 -2.05 6.60
N THR A 124 -8.41 -2.55 6.51
CA THR A 124 -9.49 -2.20 7.45
C THR A 124 -9.55 -3.11 8.69
N TYR A 125 -9.15 -4.38 8.57
CA TYR A 125 -9.17 -5.34 9.67
C TYR A 125 -7.90 -5.33 10.53
N PHE A 126 -6.72 -5.40 9.91
CA PHE A 126 -5.45 -5.57 10.62
C PHE A 126 -4.70 -4.26 10.85
N GLY A 127 -4.70 -3.37 9.86
CA GLY A 127 -4.05 -2.06 9.97
C GLY A 127 -2.67 -1.95 9.33
N ALA A 128 -2.08 -0.76 9.45
CA ALA A 128 -0.96 -0.31 8.62
C ALA A 128 0.32 -1.16 8.75
N ALA A 129 0.63 -1.66 9.95
CA ALA A 129 1.83 -2.45 10.16
C ALA A 129 1.75 -3.84 9.51
N VAL A 130 0.58 -4.49 9.57
CA VAL A 130 0.37 -5.76 8.86
C VAL A 130 0.41 -5.51 7.36
N SER A 131 -0.26 -4.46 6.86
CA SER A 131 -0.20 -4.08 5.44
C SER A 131 1.25 -3.89 4.97
N LEU A 132 2.05 -3.08 5.67
CA LEU A 132 3.44 -2.82 5.27
C LEU A 132 4.25 -4.11 5.10
N ILE A 133 4.28 -4.97 6.13
CA ILE A 133 5.11 -6.17 6.14
C ILE A 133 4.56 -7.20 5.16
N ALA A 134 3.24 -7.41 5.15
CA ALA A 134 2.61 -8.43 4.32
C ALA A 134 2.84 -8.17 2.84
N TRP A 135 2.73 -6.93 2.37
CA TRP A 135 2.91 -6.64 0.95
C TRP A 135 4.38 -6.58 0.56
N PHE A 136 5.25 -6.08 1.43
CA PHE A 136 6.67 -6.04 1.12
C PHE A 136 7.18 -7.46 0.87
N VAL A 137 6.94 -8.38 1.80
CA VAL A 137 7.36 -9.79 1.67
C VAL A 137 6.49 -10.54 0.65
N GLY A 138 5.17 -10.35 0.71
CA GLY A 138 4.21 -11.04 -0.14
C GLY A 138 4.41 -10.75 -1.62
N PHE A 139 4.90 -9.56 -2.00
CA PHE A 139 5.20 -9.25 -3.40
C PHE A 139 6.36 -10.08 -3.95
N PHE A 140 7.44 -10.27 -3.17
CA PHE A 140 8.55 -11.15 -3.58
C PHE A 140 8.06 -12.59 -3.78
N VAL A 141 7.26 -13.10 -2.85
CA VAL A 141 6.71 -14.46 -2.95
C VAL A 141 5.76 -14.56 -4.15
N ARG A 142 4.85 -13.59 -4.31
CA ARG A 142 3.91 -13.51 -5.46
C ARG A 142 4.67 -13.59 -6.78
N TRP A 143 5.75 -12.84 -6.91
CA TRP A 143 6.57 -12.87 -8.11
C TRP A 143 7.28 -14.22 -8.29
N ALA A 144 7.90 -14.75 -7.23
CA ALA A 144 8.66 -16.00 -7.27
C ALA A 144 7.80 -17.22 -7.67
N ILE A 145 6.52 -17.24 -7.31
CA ILE A 145 5.58 -18.32 -7.67
C ILE A 145 4.85 -18.07 -9.00
N GLY A 146 5.22 -17.03 -9.76
CA GLY A 146 4.59 -16.69 -11.04
C GLY A 146 3.23 -15.99 -10.92
N GLY A 147 2.84 -15.52 -9.74
CA GLY A 147 1.61 -14.73 -9.50
C GLY A 147 1.71 -13.25 -9.91
N ALA A 148 2.80 -12.86 -10.59
CA ALA A 148 2.98 -11.54 -11.20
C ALA A 148 3.50 -11.63 -12.66
N PRO A 149 2.79 -12.32 -13.58
CA PRO A 149 3.27 -12.63 -14.93
C PRO A 149 3.52 -11.39 -15.82
N TRP A 150 2.95 -10.23 -15.51
CA TRP A 150 3.26 -8.97 -16.22
C TRP A 150 4.64 -8.42 -15.87
N LEU A 151 5.24 -8.87 -14.75
CA LEU A 151 6.52 -8.36 -14.27
C LEU A 151 7.69 -9.24 -14.73
N ARG A 152 8.17 -8.97 -15.94
CA ARG A 152 9.22 -9.77 -16.59
C ARG A 152 10.64 -9.51 -16.07
N THR A 153 10.84 -8.40 -15.36
CA THR A 153 12.18 -7.94 -14.93
C THR A 153 12.33 -8.01 -13.42
N ALA A 154 13.24 -8.87 -12.93
CA ALA A 154 13.49 -9.04 -11.49
C ALA A 154 13.88 -7.72 -10.79
N LEU A 155 14.57 -6.82 -11.49
CA LEU A 155 14.97 -5.50 -10.96
C LEU A 155 13.79 -4.62 -10.53
N LEU A 156 12.58 -4.87 -11.05
CA LEU A 156 11.37 -4.13 -10.66
C LEU A 156 10.73 -4.69 -9.38
N VAL A 157 11.04 -5.92 -8.98
CA VAL A 157 10.37 -6.59 -7.86
C VAL A 157 10.52 -5.79 -6.56
N PRO A 158 11.72 -5.34 -6.16
CA PRO A 158 11.84 -4.56 -4.93
C PRO A 158 11.17 -3.18 -5.05
N THR A 159 11.16 -2.53 -6.22
CA THR A 159 10.42 -1.28 -6.43
C THR A 159 8.92 -1.47 -6.23
N LEU A 160 8.34 -2.51 -6.82
CA LEU A 160 6.89 -2.76 -6.69
C LEU A 160 6.51 -3.20 -5.28
N ALA A 161 7.37 -4.00 -4.62
CA ALA A 161 7.21 -4.32 -3.22
C ALA A 161 7.17 -3.04 -2.35
N MET A 162 8.03 -2.05 -2.62
CA MET A 162 8.01 -0.75 -1.95
C MET A 162 6.75 0.06 -2.24
N ILE A 163 6.30 0.09 -3.51
CA ILE A 163 5.08 0.80 -3.92
C ILE A 163 3.87 0.19 -3.20
N ASP A 164 3.65 -1.12 -3.31
CA ASP A 164 2.48 -1.79 -2.73
C ASP A 164 2.48 -1.66 -1.20
N SER A 165 3.61 -1.96 -0.55
CA SER A 165 3.71 -1.88 0.91
C SER A 165 3.52 -0.48 1.46
N GLY A 166 4.19 0.52 0.88
CA GLY A 166 4.06 1.92 1.30
C GLY A 166 2.65 2.45 1.08
N THR A 167 2.10 2.24 -0.10
CA THR A 167 0.74 2.64 -0.49
C THR A 167 -0.30 2.11 0.48
N TRP A 168 -0.29 0.81 0.73
CA TRP A 168 -1.33 0.20 1.55
C TRP A 168 -1.12 0.42 3.05
N ALA A 169 0.12 0.65 3.51
CA ALA A 169 0.37 1.12 4.87
C ALA A 169 -0.20 2.52 5.10
N LEU A 170 0.01 3.44 4.15
CA LEU A 170 -0.58 4.79 4.17
C LEU A 170 -2.11 4.75 4.08
N ALA A 171 -2.66 3.99 3.14
CA ALA A 171 -4.09 3.81 2.94
C ALA A 171 -4.77 3.26 4.21
N SER A 172 -4.19 2.21 4.79
CA SER A 172 -4.68 1.64 6.04
C SER A 172 -4.59 2.63 7.20
N TYR A 173 -3.47 3.34 7.35
CA TYR A 173 -3.35 4.34 8.40
C TYR A 173 -4.40 5.45 8.27
N ALA A 174 -4.60 5.98 7.06
CA ALA A 174 -5.62 6.99 6.78
C ALA A 174 -7.03 6.49 7.11
N TYR A 175 -7.38 5.27 6.68
CA TYR A 175 -8.65 4.62 7.01
C TYR A 175 -8.88 4.59 8.52
N TRP A 176 -7.92 4.05 9.28
CA TRP A 176 -8.05 3.93 10.73
C TRP A 176 -8.13 5.29 11.43
N ARG A 177 -7.42 6.31 10.94
CA ARG A 177 -7.52 7.68 11.46
C ARG A 177 -8.92 8.26 11.25
N ILE A 178 -9.52 8.06 10.08
CA ILE A 178 -10.84 8.58 9.74
C ILE A 178 -11.93 7.85 10.54
N VAL A 179 -11.85 6.52 10.59
CA VAL A 179 -12.94 5.67 11.10
C VAL A 179 -12.83 5.43 12.62
N ARG A 180 -11.64 5.28 13.20
CA ARG A 180 -11.45 4.79 14.58
C ARG A 180 -11.12 5.85 15.62
N VAL A 181 -10.85 7.09 15.21
CA VAL A 181 -10.52 8.16 16.17
C VAL A 181 -11.77 8.70 16.88
N SER A 182 -12.95 8.51 16.30
CA SER A 182 -14.22 8.86 16.94
C SER A 182 -14.77 7.73 17.80
N ALA A 183 -15.43 8.10 18.90
CA ALA A 183 -16.15 7.17 19.75
C ALA A 183 -17.37 6.54 19.07
N LYS A 184 -17.99 7.26 18.12
CA LYS A 184 -19.19 6.80 17.40
C LYS A 184 -18.84 6.25 16.03
N TYR A 185 -19.38 5.07 15.73
CA TYR A 185 -19.36 4.47 14.40
C TYR A 185 -20.16 5.34 13.40
N SER A 186 -19.66 5.43 12.17
CA SER A 186 -20.32 6.17 11.10
C SER A 186 -20.02 5.51 9.76
N VAL A 187 -21.08 5.14 9.04
CA VAL A 187 -20.98 4.61 7.66
C VAL A 187 -20.35 5.64 6.73
N VAL A 188 -20.63 6.94 6.94
CA VAL A 188 -20.00 8.03 6.16
C VAL A 188 -18.49 8.03 6.36
N ARG A 189 -18.00 7.84 7.59
CA ARG A 189 -16.56 7.76 7.84
C ARG A 189 -15.94 6.53 7.20
N VAL A 190 -16.63 5.39 7.20
CA VAL A 190 -16.19 4.18 6.49
C VAL A 190 -16.06 4.46 4.99
N ALA A 191 -17.08 5.08 4.38
CA ALA A 191 -17.05 5.45 2.97
C ALA A 191 -15.90 6.42 2.66
N LEU A 192 -15.72 7.48 3.47
CA LEU A 192 -14.59 8.42 3.32
C LEU A 192 -13.23 7.73 3.50
N GLY A 193 -13.13 6.76 4.41
CA GLY A 193 -11.94 5.95 4.60
C GLY A 193 -11.62 5.11 3.35
N ILE A 194 -12.62 4.47 2.76
CA ILE A 194 -12.46 3.68 1.52
C ILE A 194 -12.07 4.58 0.34
N ILE A 195 -12.71 5.74 0.20
CA ILE A 195 -12.34 6.74 -0.83
C ILE A 195 -10.89 7.19 -0.66
N ALA A 196 -10.46 7.47 0.57
CA ALA A 196 -9.07 7.82 0.85
C ALA A 196 -8.09 6.68 0.51
N MET A 197 -8.46 5.43 0.78
CA MET A 197 -7.65 4.26 0.39
C MET A 197 -7.48 4.17 -1.13
N ILE A 198 -8.57 4.33 -1.88
CA ILE A 198 -8.55 4.31 -3.35
C ILE A 198 -7.68 5.46 -3.88
N ALA A 199 -7.82 6.68 -3.34
CA ALA A 199 -7.02 7.82 -3.76
C ALA A 199 -5.51 7.61 -3.52
N ILE A 200 -5.13 7.04 -2.38
CA ILE A 200 -3.73 6.71 -2.07
C ILE A 200 -3.22 5.61 -2.99
N HIS A 201 -4.04 4.58 -3.24
CA HIS A 201 -3.70 3.53 -4.20
C HIS A 201 -3.49 4.07 -5.62
N MET A 202 -4.36 4.99 -6.04
CA MET A 202 -4.25 5.65 -7.34
C MET A 202 -2.97 6.48 -7.44
N TYR A 203 -2.52 7.14 -6.37
CA TYR A 203 -1.23 7.82 -6.38
C TYR A 203 -0.06 6.84 -6.60
N GLY A 204 0.00 5.75 -5.83
CA GLY A 204 1.08 4.77 -5.97
C GLY A 204 1.12 4.13 -7.37
N TRP A 205 -0.05 3.81 -7.93
CA TRP A 205 -0.15 3.21 -9.25
C TRP A 205 0.02 4.23 -10.39
N LEU A 206 -0.73 5.34 -10.43
CA LEU A 206 -0.66 6.33 -11.52
C LEU A 206 0.66 7.09 -11.51
N CYS A 207 1.03 7.66 -10.38
CA CYS A 207 2.12 8.63 -10.35
C CYS A 207 3.47 7.93 -10.38
N ILE A 208 3.62 6.82 -9.65
CA ILE A 208 4.90 6.11 -9.55
C ILE A 208 4.98 5.00 -10.60
N TYR A 209 4.09 4.00 -10.53
CA TYR A 209 4.19 2.84 -11.43
C TYR A 209 3.96 3.21 -12.90
N ALA A 210 2.85 3.88 -13.24
CA ALA A 210 2.59 4.28 -14.63
C ALA A 210 3.46 5.48 -15.03
N GLY A 211 3.50 6.53 -14.20
CA GLY A 211 4.10 7.83 -14.56
C GLY A 211 5.62 7.89 -14.52
N VAL A 212 6.30 7.23 -13.55
CA VAL A 212 7.77 7.28 -13.48
C VAL A 212 8.40 6.23 -14.40
N LEU A 213 7.83 5.02 -14.46
CA LEU A 213 8.40 3.92 -15.24
C LEU A 213 8.16 4.04 -16.76
N ASN A 214 7.37 5.00 -17.22
CA ASN A 214 7.02 5.15 -18.64
C ASN A 214 7.14 6.61 -19.12
N PRO A 215 7.58 6.86 -20.37
CA PRO A 215 7.40 8.17 -21.00
C PRO A 215 5.90 8.48 -21.18
N ALA A 216 5.54 9.75 -21.32
CA ALA A 216 4.13 10.18 -21.31
C ALA A 216 3.23 9.40 -22.29
N PRO A 217 3.61 9.17 -23.57
CA PRO A 217 2.75 8.42 -24.48
C PRO A 217 2.47 6.99 -24.00
N ALA A 218 3.48 6.30 -23.47
CA ALA A 218 3.34 4.94 -22.94
C ALA A 218 2.58 4.93 -21.62
N ALA A 219 2.79 5.92 -20.74
CA ALA A 219 2.04 6.07 -19.51
C ALA A 219 0.54 6.26 -19.78
N ILE A 220 0.19 7.18 -20.70
CA ILE A 220 -1.21 7.46 -21.07
C ILE A 220 -1.85 6.22 -21.69
N ALA A 221 -1.17 5.55 -22.62
CA ALA A 221 -1.67 4.33 -23.25
C ALA A 221 -1.91 3.22 -22.21
N TYR A 222 -0.97 3.03 -21.28
CA TYR A 222 -1.10 2.04 -20.20
C TYR A 222 -2.25 2.36 -19.26
N ILE A 223 -2.41 3.63 -18.89
CA ILE A 223 -3.52 4.09 -18.04
C ILE A 223 -4.86 3.85 -18.73
N ALA A 224 -5.00 4.27 -20.00
CA ALA A 224 -6.22 4.06 -20.77
C ALA A 224 -6.59 2.57 -20.89
N PHE A 225 -5.59 1.72 -21.17
CA PHE A 225 -5.76 0.27 -21.21
C PHE A 225 -6.20 -0.31 -19.86
N ALA A 226 -5.57 0.09 -18.76
CA ALA A 226 -5.92 -0.43 -17.44
C ALA A 226 -7.36 -0.06 -17.05
N PHE A 227 -7.76 1.20 -17.27
CA PHE A 227 -9.11 1.67 -16.97
C PHE A 227 -10.20 1.02 -17.83
N SER A 228 -9.87 0.55 -19.04
CA SER A 228 -10.82 -0.16 -19.90
C SER A 228 -10.88 -1.67 -19.66
N THR A 229 -9.99 -2.23 -18.82
CA THR A 229 -9.85 -3.68 -18.64
C THR A 229 -9.98 -4.11 -17.17
N TRP A 230 -8.92 -3.99 -16.38
CA TRP A 230 -8.80 -4.61 -15.05
C TRP A 230 -8.90 -3.60 -13.90
N TYR A 231 -8.73 -2.31 -14.15
CA TYR A 231 -8.76 -1.31 -13.08
C TYR A 231 -10.16 -1.16 -12.42
N PRO A 232 -11.29 -1.26 -13.16
CA PRO A 232 -12.61 -1.26 -12.53
C PRO A 232 -12.80 -2.41 -11.53
N THR A 233 -12.29 -3.60 -11.84
CA THR A 233 -12.37 -4.76 -10.92
C THR A 233 -11.52 -4.54 -9.68
N THR A 234 -10.33 -3.92 -9.84
CA THR A 234 -9.47 -3.48 -8.72
C THR A 234 -10.23 -2.60 -7.75
N VAL A 235 -10.85 -1.51 -8.23
CA VAL A 235 -11.61 -0.58 -7.38
C VAL A 235 -12.74 -1.30 -6.65
N MET A 236 -13.51 -2.14 -7.35
CA MET A 236 -14.59 -2.90 -6.73
C MET A 236 -14.09 -3.88 -5.66
N PHE A 237 -12.96 -4.54 -5.91
CA PHE A 237 -12.35 -5.45 -4.94
C PHE A 237 -11.80 -4.72 -3.72
N ILE A 238 -11.21 -3.52 -3.87
CA ILE A 238 -10.82 -2.69 -2.73
C ILE A 238 -12.04 -2.39 -1.85
N ILE A 239 -13.16 -1.98 -2.46
CA ILE A 239 -14.40 -1.68 -1.74
C ILE A 239 -14.91 -2.93 -1.01
N LEU A 240 -15.06 -4.05 -1.71
CA LEU A 240 -15.56 -5.30 -1.14
C LEU A 240 -14.67 -5.79 0.00
N GLY A 241 -13.36 -5.84 -0.22
CA GLY A 241 -12.37 -6.21 0.79
C GLY A 241 -12.48 -5.33 2.02
N ALA A 242 -12.51 -4.01 1.83
CA ALA A 242 -12.61 -3.04 2.92
C ALA A 242 -13.90 -3.22 3.75
N LEU A 243 -15.05 -3.45 3.09
CA LEU A 243 -16.33 -3.71 3.75
C LEU A 243 -16.32 -5.02 4.54
N ILE A 244 -15.78 -6.10 3.98
CA ILE A 244 -15.64 -7.39 4.68
C ILE A 244 -14.73 -7.21 5.90
N GLY A 245 -13.59 -6.55 5.73
CA GLY A 245 -12.65 -6.31 6.83
C GLY A 245 -13.25 -5.44 7.94
N GLU A 246 -14.03 -4.41 7.57
CA GLU A 246 -14.77 -3.57 8.53
C GLU A 246 -15.80 -4.39 9.32
N ALA A 247 -16.60 -5.20 8.64
CA ALA A 247 -17.60 -6.05 9.27
C ALA A 247 -16.96 -7.05 10.24
N MET A 248 -15.88 -7.70 9.82
CA MET A 248 -15.13 -8.64 10.65
C MET A 248 -14.49 -7.96 11.86
N TYR A 249 -13.92 -6.77 11.69
CA TYR A 249 -13.32 -5.99 12.76
C TYR A 249 -14.35 -5.68 13.85
N ARG A 250 -15.55 -5.24 13.44
CA ARG A 250 -16.65 -4.95 14.37
C ARG A 250 -17.16 -6.19 15.10
N LYS A 251 -17.16 -7.35 14.43
CA LYS A 251 -17.57 -8.63 15.03
C LYS A 251 -16.55 -9.18 16.04
N ALA A 252 -15.27 -8.80 15.92
CA ALA A 252 -14.19 -9.28 16.79
C ALA A 252 -14.28 -8.82 18.26
N LYS A 253 -15.29 -8.02 18.65
CA LYS A 253 -15.57 -7.56 20.03
C LYS A 253 -14.35 -6.95 20.74
N ILE A 254 -13.71 -5.95 20.11
CA ILE A 254 -12.50 -5.28 20.59
C ILE A 254 -12.81 -3.89 21.20
#